data_AF-T1CE90-F1
#
_entry.id   AF-T1CE90-F1
#
_cell.length_a   1.000
_cell.length_b   1.000
_cell.length_c   1.000
_cell.angle_alpha   90.00
_cell.angle_beta   90.00
_cell.angle_gamma   90.00
#
_symmetry.space_group_name_H-M   'P 1'
#
loop_
_entity.id
_entity.type
_entity.pdbx_description
1 polymer ?
#
loop_
_entity_poly.entity_id
_entity_poly.type
_entity_poly.pdbx_seq_one_letter_code
_entity_poly.pdbx_strand_id
1 'polypeptide(L)'
;THDGAETDLDLGHYERFTNLTMGRNNNYTTGRIYYDVITRERRGEYLGGTVQIVPHITNEIKKIILDRGKDVDIVLCEIGGTVGDIESLPFLETIRQFPREVRKGKCCLHSSDSGSLRKGFLRTQDKTDPTFSP
;
A
#
# COMPACT_ATOMS: atom_id res chain seq x y z
N THR A 1 -17.75 -5.15 0.57
CA THR A 1 -17.75 -3.67 0.42
C THR A 1 -18.86 -3.22 -0.52
N HIS A 2 -19.26 -1.94 -0.46
CA HIS A 2 -20.37 -1.38 -1.26
C HIS A 2 -20.11 -1.34 -2.79
N ASP A 3 -18.87 -1.62 -3.21
CA ASP A 3 -18.36 -1.54 -4.57
C ASP A 3 -18.23 -2.91 -5.27
N GLY A 4 -18.77 -3.98 -4.68
CA GLY A 4 -18.91 -5.29 -5.33
C GLY A 4 -17.58 -6.00 -5.64
N ALA A 5 -16.47 -5.54 -5.08
CA ALA A 5 -15.16 -6.17 -5.21
C ALA A 5 -14.92 -7.18 -4.09
N GLU A 6 -14.28 -8.30 -4.43
CA GLU A 6 -13.86 -9.34 -3.48
C GLU A 6 -12.70 -8.78 -2.63
N THR A 7 -13.06 -8.15 -1.52
CA THR A 7 -12.12 -7.64 -0.53
C THR A 7 -11.83 -8.74 0.49
N ASP A 8 -10.56 -8.90 0.85
CA ASP A 8 -10.15 -9.88 1.86
C ASP A 8 -10.89 -9.67 3.19
N LEU A 9 -11.21 -10.78 3.86
CA LEU A 9 -11.92 -10.91 5.12
C LEU A 9 -11.45 -9.93 6.21
N ASP A 10 -10.16 -9.58 6.27
CA ASP A 10 -9.68 -8.67 7.31
C ASP A 10 -10.15 -7.22 7.10
N LEU A 11 -10.55 -6.80 5.88
CA LEU A 11 -11.11 -5.46 5.68
C LEU A 11 -12.41 -5.27 6.45
N GLY A 12 -13.23 -6.33 6.57
CA GLY A 12 -14.41 -6.35 7.42
C GLY A 12 -14.09 -6.25 8.91
N HIS A 13 -12.90 -6.66 9.36
CA HIS A 13 -12.44 -6.40 10.73
C HIS A 13 -12.19 -4.91 10.94
N TYR A 14 -11.46 -4.26 10.04
CA TYR A 14 -11.16 -2.83 10.19
C TYR A 14 -12.39 -1.95 10.12
N GLU A 15 -13.35 -2.23 9.23
CA GLU A 15 -14.62 -1.48 9.16
C GLU A 15 -15.37 -1.51 10.51
N ARG A 16 -15.41 -2.68 11.17
CA ARG A 16 -16.06 -2.85 12.48
C ARG A 16 -15.43 -2.03 13.61
N PHE A 17 -14.11 -1.78 13.56
CA PHE A 17 -13.40 -1.06 14.63
C PHE A 17 -13.12 0.40 14.32
N THR A 18 -13.22 0.83 13.06
CA THR A 18 -12.82 2.18 12.65
C THR A 18 -13.96 3.06 12.16
N ASN A 19 -15.18 2.53 11.99
CA ASN A 19 -16.34 3.24 11.40
C ASN A 19 -16.05 3.82 10.01
N LEU A 20 -15.02 3.31 9.33
CA LEU A 20 -14.65 3.70 7.98
C LEU A 20 -15.32 2.77 6.97
N THR A 21 -15.70 3.31 5.82
CA THR A 21 -16.06 2.50 4.66
C THR A 21 -14.80 2.21 3.85
N MET A 22 -14.44 0.94 3.74
CA MET A 22 -13.30 0.49 2.94
C MET A 22 -13.77 0.18 1.53
N GLY A 23 -12.95 0.51 0.53
CA GLY A 23 -13.20 0.17 -0.87
C GLY A 23 -12.03 -0.58 -1.48
N ARG A 24 -12.14 -0.91 -2.77
CA ARG A 24 -11.09 -1.60 -3.54
C ARG A 24 -9.72 -0.90 -3.51
N ASN A 25 -9.69 0.40 -3.26
CA ASN A 25 -8.45 1.18 -3.17
C ASN A 25 -7.77 1.09 -1.80
N ASN A 26 -8.29 0.26 -0.89
CA ASN A 26 -7.72 0.00 0.43
C ASN A 26 -6.96 -1.33 0.46
N ASN A 27 -7.01 -2.11 -0.64
CA ASN A 27 -6.22 -3.32 -0.84
C ASN A 27 -5.31 -3.16 -2.07
N TYR A 28 -4.01 -3.34 -1.89
CA TYR A 28 -3.03 -3.34 -2.97
C TYR A 28 -2.24 -4.64 -2.96
N THR A 29 -2.23 -5.35 -4.08
CA THR A 29 -1.44 -6.58 -4.21
C THR A 29 -0.09 -6.29 -4.84
N THR A 30 0.91 -7.13 -4.54
CA THR A 30 2.21 -7.10 -5.24
C THR A 30 2.01 -7.16 -6.76
N GLY A 31 1.11 -8.03 -7.25
CA GLY A 31 0.79 -8.14 -8.67
C GLY A 31 0.33 -6.82 -9.30
N ARG A 32 -0.54 -6.06 -8.63
CA ARG A 32 -1.01 -4.74 -9.11
C ARG A 32 0.12 -3.73 -9.18
N ILE A 33 0.96 -3.67 -8.15
CA ILE A 33 2.10 -2.73 -8.08
C ILE A 33 3.08 -2.98 -9.23
N TYR A 34 3.43 -4.25 -9.46
CA TYR A 34 4.35 -4.62 -10.54
C TYR A 34 3.73 -4.35 -11.91
N TYR A 35 2.45 -4.67 -12.09
CA TYR A 35 1.72 -4.36 -13.32
C TYR A 35 1.75 -2.86 -13.64
N ASP A 36 1.52 -1.99 -12.66
CA ASP A 36 1.51 -0.54 -12.84
C ASP A 36 2.91 -0.01 -13.21
N VAL A 37 3.98 -0.56 -12.62
CA VAL A 37 5.36 -0.18 -12.98
C VAL A 37 5.73 -0.67 -14.38
N ILE A 38 5.45 -1.93 -14.72
CA ILE A 38 5.75 -2.51 -16.04
C ILE A 38 4.94 -1.82 -17.14
N THR A 39 3.69 -1.45 -16.87
CA THR A 39 2.86 -0.73 -17.86
C THR A 39 3.44 0.63 -18.20
N ARG A 40 3.98 1.35 -17.20
CA ARG A 40 4.66 2.64 -17.41
C ARG A 40 6.00 2.48 -18.13
N GLU A 41 6.71 1.40 -17.85
CA GLU A 41 7.91 1.03 -18.60
C GLU A 41 7.62 0.84 -20.08
N ARG A 42 6.60 0.04 -20.41
CA ARG A 42 6.17 -0.19 -21.80
C ARG A 42 5.69 1.05 -22.53
N ARG A 43 5.24 2.08 -21.80
CA ARG A 43 4.88 3.39 -22.35
C ARG A 43 6.08 4.32 -22.58
N GLY A 44 7.27 3.91 -22.15
CA GLY A 44 8.50 4.69 -22.27
C GLY A 44 8.71 5.71 -21.15
N GLU A 45 7.96 5.64 -20.04
CA GLU A 45 8.07 6.61 -18.94
C GLU A 45 9.44 6.55 -18.22
N TYR A 46 10.17 5.44 -18.35
CA TYR A 46 11.53 5.29 -17.83
C TYR A 46 12.62 5.56 -18.89
N LEU A 47 12.28 6.16 -20.03
CA LEU A 47 13.22 6.58 -21.09
C LEU A 47 14.14 5.46 -21.60
N GLY A 48 13.64 4.23 -21.63
CA GLY A 48 14.41 3.03 -22.02
C GLY A 48 15.39 2.53 -20.96
N GLY A 49 15.37 3.11 -19.75
CA GLY A 49 16.11 2.63 -18.59
C GLY A 49 15.56 1.32 -18.03
N THR A 50 16.40 0.59 -17.30
CA THR A 50 15.99 -0.66 -16.66
C THR A 50 15.07 -0.38 -15.47
N VAL A 51 13.95 -1.10 -15.42
CA VAL A 51 13.13 -1.15 -14.21
C VAL A 51 13.81 -2.06 -13.19
N GLN A 52 13.82 -1.60 -11.94
CA GLN A 52 14.50 -2.20 -10.81
C GLN A 52 13.58 -2.15 -9.58
N ILE A 53 13.74 -3.09 -8.65
CA ILE A 53 13.00 -3.08 -7.38
C ILE A 53 13.21 -1.75 -6.64
N VAL A 54 14.48 -1.37 -6.45
CA VAL A 54 14.85 -0.04 -5.98
C VAL A 54 15.42 0.72 -7.19
N PRO A 55 14.92 1.92 -7.52
CA PRO A 55 13.90 2.67 -6.80
C PRO A 55 12.45 2.46 -7.30
N HIS A 56 12.21 1.77 -8.42
CA HIS A 56 10.93 1.87 -9.13
C HIS A 56 9.75 1.23 -8.38
N ILE A 57 9.91 0.00 -7.88
CA ILE A 57 8.86 -0.67 -7.10
C ILE A 57 8.68 0.02 -5.75
N THR A 58 9.78 0.31 -5.03
CA THR A 58 9.69 0.95 -3.72
C THR A 58 9.08 2.35 -3.80
N ASN A 59 9.40 3.12 -4.84
CA ASN A 59 8.77 4.42 -5.08
C ASN A 59 7.27 4.31 -5.37
N GLU A 60 6.83 3.26 -6.08
CA GLU A 60 5.40 3.07 -6.31
C GLU A 60 4.66 2.73 -5.01
N ILE A 61 5.24 1.88 -4.16
CA ILE A 61 4.68 1.59 -2.83
C ILE A 61 4.57 2.88 -2.00
N LYS A 62 5.65 3.68 -1.96
CA LYS A 62 5.65 4.99 -1.26
C LYS A 62 4.57 5.93 -1.80
N LYS A 63 4.41 6.00 -3.13
CA LYS A 63 3.40 6.84 -3.77
C LYS A 63 1.98 6.42 -3.36
N ILE A 64 1.68 5.11 -3.34
CA ILE A 64 0.38 4.59 -2.91
C ILE A 64 0.09 5.01 -1.46
N ILE A 65 1.06 4.84 -0.56
CA ILE A 65 0.93 5.23 0.86
C ILE A 65 0.67 6.73 0.98
N LEU A 66 1.45 7.56 0.28
CA LEU A 66 1.30 9.03 0.31
C LEU A 66 -0.03 9.48 -0.27
N ASP A 67 -0.51 8.86 -1.34
CA ASP A 67 -1.80 9.17 -1.94
C ASP A 67 -2.96 8.83 -1.00
N ARG A 68 -2.86 7.75 -0.22
CA ARG A 68 -3.85 7.44 0.83
C ARG A 68 -3.79 8.43 2.00
N GLY A 69 -2.62 9.00 2.29
CA GLY A 69 -2.41 9.95 3.38
C GLY A 69 -2.84 11.40 3.09
N LYS A 70 -3.39 11.71 1.91
CA LYS A 70 -3.75 13.09 1.54
C LYS A 70 -4.94 13.65 2.32
N ASP A 71 -5.93 12.80 2.61
CA ASP A 71 -7.23 13.22 3.17
C ASP A 71 -7.48 12.69 4.60
N VAL A 72 -6.43 12.16 5.25
CA VAL A 72 -6.50 11.52 6.57
C VAL A 72 -5.35 11.98 7.45
N ASP A 73 -5.58 11.96 8.76
CA ASP A 73 -4.57 12.33 9.75
C ASP A 73 -3.57 11.18 9.99
N ILE A 74 -4.06 9.94 9.93
CA ILE A 74 -3.29 8.72 10.16
C ILE A 74 -3.63 7.69 9.09
N VAL A 75 -2.60 7.14 8.44
CA VAL A 75 -2.72 5.94 7.60
C VAL A 75 -2.18 4.75 8.37
N LEU A 76 -3.02 3.74 8.57
CA LEU A 76 -2.56 2.43 9.04
C LEU A 76 -2.24 1.57 7.82
N CYS A 77 -0.96 1.22 7.67
CA CYS A 77 -0.48 0.33 6.62
C CYS A 77 -0.25 -1.07 7.19
N GLU A 78 -1.00 -2.06 6.72
CA GLU A 78 -0.76 -3.48 7.01
C GLU A 78 -0.01 -4.11 5.84
N ILE A 79 1.08 -4.82 6.12
CA ILE A 79 1.80 -5.61 5.13
C ILE A 79 1.53 -7.08 5.42
N GLY A 80 0.76 -7.72 4.55
CA GLY A 80 0.57 -9.16 4.56
C GLY A 80 1.82 -9.90 4.06
N GLY A 81 1.93 -11.17 4.44
CA GLY A 81 3.11 -12.01 4.17
C GLY A 81 3.96 -12.22 5.43
N THR A 82 4.96 -13.10 5.33
CA THR A 82 5.87 -13.39 6.46
C THR A 82 7.18 -12.63 6.28
N VAL A 83 7.68 -12.05 7.37
CA VAL A 83 9.03 -11.46 7.35
C VAL A 83 10.05 -12.57 7.07
N GLY A 84 10.89 -12.37 6.05
CA GLY A 84 11.88 -13.35 5.61
C GLY A 84 11.56 -13.97 4.25
N ASP A 85 10.32 -13.84 3.78
CA ASP A 85 9.92 -14.23 2.43
C ASP A 85 10.43 -13.21 1.41
N ILE A 86 10.83 -13.68 0.22
CA ILE A 86 11.48 -12.84 -0.81
C ILE A 86 10.54 -11.74 -1.31
N GLU A 87 9.25 -11.99 -1.26
CA GLU A 87 8.18 -11.12 -1.70
C GLU A 87 7.95 -9.95 -0.75
N SER A 88 8.33 -10.11 0.53
CA SER A 88 8.25 -9.05 1.54
C SER A 88 9.36 -8.00 1.39
N LEU A 89 10.44 -8.32 0.67
CA LEU A 89 11.64 -7.47 0.58
C LEU A 89 11.37 -6.05 0.05
N PRO A 90 10.57 -5.83 -1.03
CA PRO A 90 10.27 -4.48 -1.51
C PRO A 90 9.51 -3.65 -0.47
N PHE A 91 8.63 -4.27 0.32
CA PHE A 91 7.89 -3.59 1.38
C PHE A 91 8.79 -3.24 2.56
N LEU A 92 9.65 -4.16 2.99
CA LEU A 92 10.63 -3.92 4.07
C LEU A 92 11.60 -2.79 3.69
N GLU A 93 12.10 -2.79 2.46
CA GLU A 93 12.96 -1.72 1.96
C GLU A 93 12.20 -0.38 1.90
N THR A 94 10.93 -0.41 1.54
CA THR A 94 10.08 0.78 1.56
C THR A 94 9.91 1.32 2.98
N ILE A 95 9.61 0.47 3.97
CA ILE A 95 9.54 0.86 5.40
C ILE A 95 10.86 1.47 5.86
N ARG A 96 12.00 0.96 5.39
CA ARG A 96 13.33 1.48 5.74
C ARG A 96 13.59 2.87 5.13
N GLN A 97 13.15 3.12 3.90
CA GLN A 97 13.33 4.39 3.19
C GLN A 97 12.35 5.46 3.66
N PHE A 98 11.08 5.10 3.84
CA PHE A 98 9.96 6.05 3.94
C PHE A 98 10.10 7.08 5.09
N PRO A 99 10.48 6.72 6.33
CA PRO A 99 10.64 7.69 7.41
C PRO A 99 11.75 8.71 7.18
N ARG A 100 12.73 8.40 6.31
CA ARG A 100 13.84 9.31 5.98
C ARG A 100 13.46 10.33 4.92
N GLU A 101 12.54 9.96 4.02
CA GLU A 101 12.10 10.79 2.90
C GLU A 101 10.89 11.67 3.25
N VAL A 102 10.09 11.23 4.23
CA VAL A 102 8.90 11.95 4.66
C VAL A 102 9.28 13.01 5.72
N ARG A 103 8.76 14.24 5.58
CA ARG A 103 8.98 15.33 6.55
C ARG A 103 8.62 14.87 7.96
N LYS A 104 9.47 15.15 8.95
CA LYS A 104 9.21 14.87 10.38
C LYS A 104 7.77 15.26 10.74
N GLY A 105 6.98 14.27 11.20
CA GLY A 105 5.57 14.44 11.57
C GLY A 105 4.53 13.79 10.63
N LYS A 106 4.93 13.20 9.49
CA LYS A 106 4.02 12.51 8.54
C LYS A 106 4.16 10.98 8.50
N CYS A 107 5.09 10.41 9.28
CA CYS A 107 5.26 8.97 9.42
C CYS A 107 5.43 8.66 10.91
N CYS A 108 4.33 8.32 11.57
CA CYS A 108 4.32 7.89 12.96
C CYS A 108 3.58 6.56 13.04
N LEU A 109 4.30 5.47 13.36
CA LEU A 109 3.70 4.31 14.01
C LEU A 109 3.34 4.78 15.43
N HIS A 110 2.11 5.25 15.59
CA HIS A 110 1.63 5.83 16.84
C HIS A 110 0.57 4.92 17.45
N SER A 111 0.86 4.36 18.63
CA SER A 111 -0.20 3.97 19.55
C SER A 111 -0.47 5.16 20.48
N SER A 112 -1.64 5.78 20.34
CA SER A 112 -2.23 6.56 21.42
C SER A 112 -3.73 6.47 21.39
N ASP A 113 -4.28 6.58 22.59
CA ASP A 113 -5.69 6.62 22.86
C ASP A 113 -6.20 8.07 22.77
N SER A 114 -7.43 8.22 22.27
CA SER A 114 -8.29 9.42 22.23
C SER A 114 -8.02 10.54 21.19
N GLY A 115 -9.07 10.81 20.38
CA GLY A 115 -9.19 11.97 19.49
C GLY A 115 -9.99 11.65 18.22
N SER A 116 -10.92 12.53 17.81
CA SER A 116 -11.70 12.43 16.57
C SER A 116 -10.80 12.64 15.34
N LEU A 117 -10.01 11.62 15.00
CA LEU A 117 -9.08 11.63 13.88
C LEU A 117 -9.71 10.96 12.66
N ARG A 118 -9.49 11.52 11.47
CA ARG A 118 -9.81 10.84 10.21
C ARG A 118 -8.74 9.78 9.96
N LYS A 119 -9.15 8.52 10.04
CA LYS A 119 -8.29 7.35 9.86
C LYS A 119 -8.39 6.88 8.41
N GLY A 120 -7.27 6.50 7.80
CA GLY A 120 -7.20 5.80 6.52
C GLY A 120 -6.55 4.44 6.72
N PHE A 121 -6.95 3.45 5.92
CA PHE A 121 -6.40 2.10 5.98
C PHE A 121 -5.89 1.67 4.61
N LEU A 122 -4.69 1.13 4.58
CA LEU A 122 -4.07 0.55 3.40
C LEU A 122 -3.54 -0.84 3.78
N ARG A 123 -4.10 -1.88 3.17
CA ARG A 123 -3.54 -3.22 3.25
C ARG A 123 -2.80 -3.52 1.98
N THR A 124 -1.57 -3.98 2.12
CA THR A 124 -0.81 -4.56 1.02
C THR A 124 -0.78 -6.07 1.18
N GLN A 125 -1.20 -6.81 0.16
CA GLN A 125 -1.19 -8.27 0.18
C GLN A 125 -0.18 -8.85 -0.78
N ASP A 126 0.41 -9.94 -0.32
CA ASP A 126 1.42 -10.68 -1.06
C ASP A 126 0.83 -11.67 -2.09
N LYS A 127 -0.46 -12.03 -1.96
CA LYS A 127 -1.05 -13.03 -2.85
C LYS A 127 -1.19 -12.49 -4.28
N THR A 128 -0.70 -13.27 -5.23
CA THR A 128 -1.20 -13.28 -6.61
C THR A 128 -2.68 -13.62 -6.55
N ASP A 129 -3.52 -12.60 -6.61
CA ASP A 129 -4.96 -12.77 -6.70
C ASP A 129 -5.28 -13.53 -8.01
N PRO A 130 -5.77 -14.79 -7.97
CA PRO A 130 -6.04 -15.58 -9.16
C PRO A 130 -7.19 -15.01 -10.01
N THR A 131 -7.89 -13.99 -9.53
CA THR A 131 -9.03 -13.36 -10.22
C THR A 131 -8.65 -12.31 -11.26
N PHE A 132 -7.36 -11.95 -11.37
CA PHE A 132 -6.85 -11.08 -12.44
C PHE A 132 -6.08 -11.87 -13.49
N SER A 133 -6.83 -12.68 -14.27
CA SER A 133 -6.48 -12.95 -15.67
C SER A 133 -7.07 -11.84 -16.55
N PRO A 134 -6.42 -11.49 -17.68
CA PRO A 134 -6.77 -10.33 -18.52
C PRO A 134 -8.18 -10.37 -19.08
#